data_AF-A0A962GJY5-F1
#
_entry.id   AF-A0A962GJY5-F1
#
_cell.length_a   1.000
_cell.length_b   1.000
_cell.length_c   1.000
_cell.angle_alpha   90.00
_cell.angle_beta   90.00
_cell.angle_gamma   90.00
#
_symmetry.space_group_name_H-M   'P 1'
#
loop_
_entity.id
_entity.type
_entity.pdbx_description
1 polymer ?
#
loop_
_entity_poly.entity_id
_entity_poly.type
_entity_poly.pdbx_seq_one_letter_code
_entity_poly.pdbx_strand_id
1 'polypeptide(L)'
;MDTSLRFTVDITTYFTIPTTGGGYLYDVDWGDGNQSLAQTGNASHSYGSSGEYQITITGAFPRFYFNNTGTKLQLKSIDQWGDVGYSANQTNAFYGCGHLETIADDVSWFDSIVYGTRMFRGCASLTALPSSSHFASLVNGEEMFRDTYSMVLNDGLNFPLLQNANSLFRLRTTVPVNIPDSLVFGSLTTANQAFYNTLMSVADYSKLLINV
;
A
#
# COMPACT_ATOMS: atom_id res chain seq x y z
N MET A 1 6.39 -13.59 -16.26
CA MET A 1 5.65 -12.72 -15.31
C MET A 1 5.03 -11.61 -16.14
N ASP A 2 3.84 -11.17 -15.78
CA ASP A 2 3.23 -10.01 -16.43
C ASP A 2 4.06 -8.77 -16.07
N THR A 3 4.38 -7.94 -17.06
CA THR A 3 5.21 -6.72 -16.90
C THR A 3 4.37 -5.46 -16.79
N SER A 4 3.04 -5.61 -16.69
CA SER A 4 2.10 -4.50 -16.63
C SER A 4 1.45 -4.38 -15.25
N LEU A 5 1.47 -3.15 -14.74
CA LEU A 5 0.70 -2.74 -13.57
C LEU A 5 -0.69 -2.32 -14.04
N ARG A 6 -1.74 -2.88 -13.44
CA ARG A 6 -3.14 -2.53 -13.73
C ARG A 6 -3.86 -2.12 -12.47
N PHE A 7 -4.67 -1.07 -12.57
CA PHE A 7 -5.45 -0.56 -11.44
C PHE A 7 -6.72 0.11 -11.93
N THR A 8 -7.76 0.10 -11.10
CA THR A 8 -9.05 0.71 -11.41
C THR A 8 -9.23 2.01 -10.64
N VAL A 9 -9.78 3.00 -11.33
CA VAL A 9 -10.09 4.32 -10.81
C VAL A 9 -11.54 4.69 -11.09
N ASP A 10 -12.22 5.33 -10.14
CA ASP A 10 -13.55 5.93 -10.31
C ASP A 10 -13.41 7.42 -10.63
N ILE A 11 -13.55 7.75 -11.91
CA ILE A 11 -13.26 9.06 -12.46
C ILE A 11 -14.47 9.97 -12.43
N THR A 12 -14.23 11.21 -12.01
CA THR A 12 -15.19 12.30 -12.22
C THR A 12 -14.88 13.11 -13.47
N THR A 13 -13.65 13.60 -13.61
CA THR A 13 -13.23 14.41 -14.77
C THR A 13 -11.79 14.15 -15.21
N TYR A 14 -10.86 13.95 -14.28
CA TYR A 14 -9.46 13.68 -14.59
C TYR A 14 -8.81 12.81 -13.51
N PHE A 15 -7.74 12.14 -13.90
CA PHE A 15 -6.86 11.40 -13.01
C PHE A 15 -5.42 11.85 -13.18
N THR A 16 -4.69 11.90 -12.07
CA THR A 16 -3.24 12.06 -12.07
C THR A 16 -2.62 10.80 -11.50
N ILE A 17 -1.61 10.26 -12.19
CA ILE A 17 -0.66 9.27 -11.66
C ILE A 17 0.49 10.07 -11.04
N PRO A 18 0.54 10.21 -9.70
CA PRO A 18 1.59 10.99 -9.06
C PRO A 18 2.86 10.14 -8.88
N THR A 19 4.00 10.75 -9.16
CA THR A 19 5.33 10.18 -9.01
C THR A 19 6.20 11.08 -8.12
N THR A 20 7.40 10.62 -7.81
CA THR A 20 8.40 11.43 -7.09
C THR A 20 9.81 10.90 -7.33
N GLY A 21 10.79 11.81 -7.39
CA GLY A 21 12.18 11.44 -7.67
C GLY A 21 12.38 10.99 -9.12
N GLY A 22 13.37 10.14 -9.35
CA GLY A 22 13.69 9.57 -10.66
C GLY A 22 13.39 8.07 -10.76
N GLY A 23 13.81 7.45 -11.87
CA GLY A 23 13.60 6.03 -12.15
C GLY A 23 12.34 5.71 -12.96
N TYR A 24 11.63 6.74 -13.44
CA TYR A 24 10.43 6.59 -14.27
C TYR A 24 10.80 6.66 -15.75
N LEU A 25 10.32 5.69 -16.51
CA LEU A 25 10.23 5.71 -17.96
C LEU A 25 9.12 4.73 -18.32
N TYR A 26 7.90 5.24 -18.41
CA TYR A 26 6.71 4.40 -18.51
C TYR A 26 5.70 4.95 -19.51
N ASP A 27 4.91 4.03 -20.06
CA ASP A 27 3.74 4.31 -20.88
C ASP A 27 2.48 4.08 -20.04
N VAL A 28 1.43 4.83 -20.37
CA VAL A 28 0.12 4.74 -19.73
C VAL A 28 -0.92 4.50 -20.81
N ASP A 29 -1.68 3.43 -20.67
CA ASP A 29 -2.98 3.26 -21.32
C ASP A 29 -4.07 3.66 -20.34
N TRP A 30 -4.83 4.70 -20.69
CA TRP A 30 -5.84 5.28 -19.80
C TRP A 30 -7.16 4.50 -19.78
N GLY A 31 -7.28 3.43 -20.57
CA GLY A 31 -8.48 2.59 -20.60
C GLY A 31 -9.67 3.20 -21.34
N ASP A 32 -9.49 4.38 -21.95
CA ASP A 32 -10.49 5.06 -22.78
C ASP A 32 -10.08 5.17 -24.26
N GLY A 33 -9.03 4.45 -24.65
CA GLY A 33 -8.44 4.47 -25.98
C GLY A 33 -7.35 5.53 -26.17
N ASN A 34 -7.07 6.37 -25.17
CA ASN A 34 -5.94 7.30 -25.18
C ASN A 34 -4.74 6.73 -24.44
N GLN A 35 -3.55 7.20 -24.83
CA GLN A 35 -2.28 6.79 -24.23
C GLN A 35 -1.36 7.99 -23.97
N SER A 36 -0.45 7.83 -23.01
CA SER A 36 0.67 8.74 -22.78
C SER A 36 1.96 7.94 -22.78
N LEU A 37 2.91 8.32 -23.62
CA LEU A 37 4.14 7.55 -23.84
C LEU A 37 5.35 8.22 -23.20
N ALA A 38 6.34 7.42 -22.82
CA ALA A 38 7.65 7.81 -22.31
C ALA A 38 7.60 8.85 -21.18
N GLN A 39 6.67 8.67 -20.24
CA GLN A 39 6.52 9.52 -19.07
C GLN A 39 7.68 9.29 -18.09
N THR A 40 8.23 10.38 -17.55
CA THR A 40 9.33 10.37 -16.57
C THR A 40 8.98 11.06 -15.25
N GLY A 41 7.75 11.57 -15.15
CA GLY A 41 7.21 12.30 -14.00
C GLY A 41 5.73 11.98 -13.82
N ASN A 42 4.97 12.90 -13.21
CA ASN A 42 3.52 12.77 -13.12
C ASN A 42 2.90 12.70 -14.52
N ALA A 43 1.93 11.81 -14.70
CA ALA A 43 1.07 11.79 -15.88
C ALA A 43 -0.35 12.19 -15.47
N SER A 44 -1.06 12.96 -16.30
CA SER A 44 -2.45 13.34 -16.05
C SER A 44 -3.28 13.23 -17.32
N HIS A 45 -4.53 12.80 -17.17
CA HIS A 45 -5.46 12.63 -18.28
C HIS A 45 -6.88 13.02 -17.87
N SER A 46 -7.58 13.66 -18.80
CA SER A 46 -8.97 14.08 -18.65
C SER A 46 -9.87 13.13 -19.43
N TYR A 47 -10.95 12.68 -18.80
CA TYR A 47 -11.89 11.75 -19.38
C TYR A 47 -13.12 12.48 -19.90
N GLY A 48 -13.64 12.02 -21.04
CA GLY A 48 -14.85 12.60 -21.64
C GLY A 48 -16.14 12.26 -20.87
N SER A 49 -16.09 11.29 -19.96
CA SER A 49 -17.23 10.87 -19.13
C SER A 49 -16.74 10.41 -17.76
N SER A 50 -17.57 10.58 -16.75
CA SER A 50 -17.33 10.01 -15.42
C SER A 50 -17.62 8.52 -15.43
N GLY A 51 -16.93 7.75 -14.59
CA GLY A 51 -17.13 6.31 -14.42
C GLY A 51 -15.84 5.60 -14.07
N GLU A 52 -15.91 4.27 -14.01
CA GLU A 52 -14.75 3.44 -13.71
C GLU A 52 -13.91 3.18 -14.96
N TYR A 53 -12.59 3.31 -14.81
CA TYR A 53 -11.61 3.03 -15.86
C TYR A 53 -10.50 2.16 -15.30
N GLN A 54 -10.09 1.14 -16.06
CA GLN A 54 -8.87 0.38 -15.77
C GLN A 54 -7.71 1.02 -16.51
N ILE A 55 -6.71 1.48 -15.77
CA ILE A 55 -5.48 2.07 -16.30
C ILE A 55 -4.38 1.00 -16.28
N THR A 56 -3.59 0.95 -17.35
CA THR A 56 -2.42 0.07 -17.46
C THR A 56 -1.15 0.90 -17.56
N ILE A 57 -0.13 0.52 -16.77
CA ILE A 57 1.23 1.08 -16.83
C ILE A 57 2.18 -0.01 -17.30
N THR A 58 3.04 0.32 -18.26
CA THR A 58 4.16 -0.51 -18.72
C THR A 58 5.46 0.26 -18.71
N GLY A 59 6.58 -0.41 -18.43
CA GLY A 59 7.90 0.22 -18.33
C GLY A 59 8.35 0.40 -16.89
N ALA A 60 9.30 1.31 -16.65
CA ALA A 60 9.86 1.54 -15.32
C ALA A 60 8.96 2.49 -14.53
N PHE A 61 8.30 1.95 -13.50
CA PHE A 61 7.40 2.67 -12.61
C PHE A 61 7.68 2.27 -11.13
N PRO A 62 8.68 2.88 -10.49
CA PRO A 62 9.18 2.40 -9.20
C PRO A 62 8.18 2.55 -8.04
N ARG A 63 7.28 3.53 -8.09
CA ARG A 63 6.37 3.87 -6.99
C ARG A 63 5.28 4.89 -7.39
N PHE A 64 4.05 4.70 -6.93
CA PHE A 64 3.05 5.78 -6.81
C PHE A 64 3.40 6.75 -5.69
N TYR A 65 3.08 8.03 -5.78
CA TYR A 65 3.32 8.99 -4.67
C TYR A 65 2.10 9.85 -4.36
N PHE A 66 1.01 9.25 -3.90
CA PHE A 66 -0.21 10.00 -3.58
C PHE A 66 0.00 11.01 -2.44
N ASN A 67 0.74 10.63 -1.40
CA ASN A 67 1.13 11.52 -0.30
C ASN A 67 -0.01 12.38 0.27
N ASN A 68 -1.22 11.80 0.37
CA ASN A 68 -2.45 12.46 0.81
C ASN A 68 -2.89 13.67 -0.04
N THR A 69 -2.47 13.75 -1.31
CA THR A 69 -2.79 14.84 -2.24
C THR A 69 -3.53 14.35 -3.49
N GLY A 70 -3.95 15.29 -4.34
CA GLY A 70 -4.46 14.99 -5.69
C GLY A 70 -5.70 14.09 -5.71
N THR A 71 -5.73 13.22 -6.73
CA THR A 71 -6.87 12.35 -7.08
C THR A 71 -6.91 11.04 -6.27
N LYS A 72 -6.25 10.97 -5.11
CA LYS A 72 -6.11 9.76 -4.28
C LYS A 72 -7.43 9.03 -3.95
N LEU A 73 -8.54 9.75 -3.84
CA LEU A 73 -9.86 9.16 -3.53
C LEU A 73 -10.53 8.54 -4.76
N GLN A 74 -9.95 8.72 -5.95
CA GLN A 74 -10.42 8.07 -7.17
C GLN A 74 -9.77 6.69 -7.36
N LEU A 75 -8.69 6.35 -6.66
CA LEU A 75 -8.10 5.01 -6.72
C LEU A 75 -8.99 4.00 -5.99
N LYS A 76 -9.47 2.98 -6.71
CA LYS A 76 -10.40 1.95 -6.21
C LYS A 76 -9.71 0.63 -5.91
N SER A 77 -8.87 0.15 -6.81
CA SER A 77 -8.18 -1.13 -6.65
C SER A 77 -6.85 -1.15 -7.37
N ILE A 78 -5.90 -1.95 -6.88
CA ILE A 78 -4.78 -2.43 -7.68
C ILE A 78 -5.16 -3.82 -8.18
N ASP A 79 -5.33 -3.96 -9.49
CA ASP A 79 -5.86 -5.18 -10.12
C ASP A 79 -4.76 -6.17 -10.46
N GLN A 80 -3.53 -5.66 -10.67
CA GLN A 80 -2.33 -6.45 -10.86
C GLN A 80 -1.08 -5.60 -10.64
N TRP A 81 -0.09 -6.10 -9.92
CA TRP A 81 1.18 -5.38 -9.72
C TRP A 81 2.11 -5.48 -10.92
N GLY A 82 2.26 -6.68 -11.49
CA GLY A 82 3.24 -6.96 -12.55
C GLY A 82 4.68 -6.64 -12.14
N ASP A 83 5.59 -6.66 -13.10
CA ASP A 83 7.00 -6.28 -12.90
C ASP A 83 7.34 -4.97 -13.63
N VAL A 84 7.21 -3.86 -12.91
CA VAL A 84 7.53 -2.49 -13.37
C VAL A 84 8.76 -1.91 -12.66
N GLY A 85 9.56 -2.75 -11.99
CA GLY A 85 10.78 -2.32 -11.29
C GLY A 85 10.53 -1.53 -10.00
N TYR A 86 9.66 -2.05 -9.12
CA TYR A 86 9.34 -1.42 -7.84
C TYR A 86 10.59 -1.10 -7.01
N SER A 87 10.63 0.11 -6.45
CA SER A 87 11.70 0.54 -5.57
C SER A 87 11.57 -0.09 -4.18
N ALA A 88 12.71 -0.30 -3.50
CA ALA A 88 12.76 -0.61 -2.08
C ALA A 88 12.18 0.51 -1.19
N ASN A 89 11.94 1.71 -1.71
CA ASN A 89 11.31 2.80 -0.98
C ASN A 89 9.87 3.01 -1.47
N GLN A 90 8.90 2.64 -0.64
CA GLN A 90 7.45 2.80 -0.86
C GLN A 90 6.82 3.86 0.06
N THR A 91 7.64 4.77 0.59
CA THR A 91 7.18 5.87 1.45
C THR A 91 6.06 6.68 0.79
N ASN A 92 4.95 6.86 1.50
CA ASN A 92 3.74 7.60 1.11
C ASN A 92 3.02 7.07 -0.15
N ALA A 93 3.28 5.84 -0.59
CA ALA A 93 2.86 5.40 -1.92
C ALA A 93 1.35 5.55 -2.16
N PHE A 94 0.54 4.99 -1.25
CA PHE A 94 -0.92 5.05 -1.23
C PHE A 94 -1.46 5.91 -0.10
N TYR A 95 -0.64 6.77 0.50
CA TYR A 95 -1.06 7.58 1.65
C TYR A 95 -2.32 8.40 1.29
N GLY A 96 -3.40 8.15 2.03
CA GLY A 96 -4.68 8.84 1.95
C GLY A 96 -5.61 8.34 0.85
N CYS A 97 -5.29 7.23 0.17
CA CYS A 97 -6.18 6.58 -0.80
C CYS A 97 -7.36 5.92 -0.10
N GLY A 98 -8.25 6.74 0.48
CA GLY A 98 -9.31 6.29 1.37
C GLY A 98 -10.35 5.38 0.73
N HIS A 99 -10.45 5.36 -0.60
CA HIS A 99 -11.36 4.51 -1.37
C HIS A 99 -10.67 3.31 -2.03
N LEU A 100 -9.38 3.08 -1.74
CA LEU A 100 -8.68 1.86 -2.14
C LEU A 100 -9.26 0.68 -1.35
N GLU A 101 -9.93 -0.23 -2.04
CA GLU A 101 -10.67 -1.36 -1.46
C GLU A 101 -9.86 -2.66 -1.49
N THR A 102 -9.17 -2.92 -2.61
CA THR A 102 -8.42 -4.16 -2.82
C THR A 102 -7.07 -3.90 -3.48
N ILE A 103 -6.14 -4.82 -3.24
CA ILE A 103 -4.88 -4.93 -3.98
C ILE A 103 -4.69 -6.38 -4.42
N ALA A 104 -4.09 -6.57 -5.59
CA ALA A 104 -3.85 -7.88 -6.18
C ALA A 104 -2.87 -8.74 -5.36
N ASP A 105 -2.96 -10.07 -5.54
CA ASP A 105 -2.22 -11.06 -4.76
C ASP A 105 -0.76 -11.28 -5.20
N ASP A 106 -0.33 -10.72 -6.35
CA ASP A 106 1.02 -10.83 -6.90
C ASP A 106 2.03 -9.89 -6.20
N VAL A 107 2.10 -10.00 -4.86
CA VAL A 107 2.84 -9.10 -3.96
C VAL A 107 4.25 -9.58 -3.59
N SER A 108 4.86 -10.50 -4.34
CA SER A 108 6.22 -10.99 -4.00
C SER A 108 7.27 -9.88 -3.94
N TRP A 109 7.02 -8.76 -4.61
CA TRP A 109 7.90 -7.59 -4.57
C TRP A 109 7.87 -6.85 -3.22
N PHE A 110 6.86 -7.06 -2.37
CA PHE A 110 6.77 -6.47 -1.03
C PHE A 110 7.97 -6.85 -0.14
N ASP A 111 8.54 -8.05 -0.34
CA ASP A 111 9.72 -8.51 0.39
C ASP A 111 10.97 -7.68 0.12
N SER A 112 10.99 -6.91 -0.98
CA SER A 112 12.09 -6.00 -1.32
C SER A 112 11.92 -4.59 -0.73
N ILE A 113 10.79 -4.29 -0.08
CA ILE A 113 10.53 -2.98 0.51
C ILE A 113 11.37 -2.83 1.78
N VAL A 114 12.19 -1.78 1.83
CA VAL A 114 13.00 -1.40 3.00
C VAL A 114 12.35 -0.23 3.76
N TYR A 115 11.73 0.71 3.04
CA TYR A 115 11.09 1.90 3.61
C TYR A 115 9.61 1.96 3.21
N GLY A 116 8.72 1.56 4.13
CA GLY A 116 7.27 1.54 3.96
C GLY A 116 6.54 2.66 4.71
N THR A 117 7.24 3.72 5.12
CA THR A 117 6.67 4.81 5.92
C THR A 117 5.39 5.35 5.29
N ARG A 118 4.26 5.26 6.02
CA ARG A 118 2.92 5.70 5.57
C ARG A 118 2.43 5.10 4.26
N MET A 119 2.97 3.95 3.82
CA MET A 119 2.66 3.36 2.50
C MET A 119 1.14 3.22 2.28
N PHE A 120 0.41 2.68 3.25
CA PHE A 120 -1.04 2.50 3.20
C PHE A 120 -1.80 3.33 4.23
N ARG A 121 -1.15 4.37 4.79
CA ARG A 121 -1.78 5.20 5.81
C ARG A 121 -3.09 5.79 5.26
N GLY A 122 -4.17 5.73 6.04
CA GLY A 122 -5.46 6.32 5.65
C GLY A 122 -6.14 5.65 4.46
N CYS A 123 -5.69 4.46 4.03
CA CYS A 123 -6.45 3.61 3.10
C CYS A 123 -7.64 2.99 3.84
N ALA A 124 -8.64 3.82 4.14
CA ALA A 124 -9.72 3.48 5.07
C ALA A 124 -10.66 2.36 4.57
N SER A 125 -10.71 2.14 3.25
CA SER A 125 -11.50 1.07 2.64
C SER A 125 -10.72 -0.23 2.42
N LEU A 126 -9.41 -0.25 2.68
CA LEU A 126 -8.57 -1.43 2.48
C LEU A 126 -8.72 -2.36 3.69
N THR A 127 -9.53 -3.42 3.53
CA THR A 127 -9.96 -4.30 4.63
C THR A 127 -9.07 -5.52 4.84
N ALA A 128 -8.20 -5.85 3.89
CA ALA A 128 -7.24 -6.94 4.02
C ALA A 128 -6.01 -6.69 3.15
N LEU A 129 -4.90 -7.30 3.52
CA LEU A 129 -3.77 -7.52 2.62
C LEU A 129 -3.90 -8.92 2.00
N PRO A 130 -3.38 -9.15 0.78
CA PRO A 130 -3.23 -10.48 0.22
C PRO A 130 -2.60 -11.46 1.22
N SER A 131 -3.07 -12.70 1.25
CA SER A 131 -2.57 -13.72 2.19
C SER A 131 -1.09 -14.05 1.98
N SER A 132 -0.56 -13.77 0.79
CA SER A 132 0.85 -13.89 0.40
C SER A 132 1.71 -12.67 0.77
N SER A 133 1.15 -11.66 1.47
CA SER A 133 1.87 -10.44 1.81
C SER A 133 2.89 -10.68 2.92
N HIS A 134 4.17 -10.57 2.56
CA HIS A 134 5.30 -10.61 3.48
C HIS A 134 6.18 -9.37 3.27
N PHE A 135 6.91 -8.96 4.31
CA PHE A 135 7.77 -7.76 4.29
C PHE A 135 9.17 -8.10 4.82
N ALA A 136 9.83 -9.05 4.16
CA ALA A 136 11.11 -9.61 4.64
C ALA A 136 12.21 -8.56 4.85
N SER A 137 12.30 -7.54 3.99
CA SER A 137 13.36 -6.52 4.05
C SER A 137 12.97 -5.23 4.78
N LEU A 138 11.74 -5.13 5.32
CA LEU A 138 11.23 -3.86 5.83
C LEU A 138 11.96 -3.45 7.10
N VAL A 139 12.63 -2.30 7.06
CA VAL A 139 13.38 -1.72 8.20
C VAL A 139 12.57 -0.61 8.87
N ASN A 140 11.85 0.21 8.10
CA ASN A 140 11.03 1.29 8.61
C ASN A 140 9.58 1.18 8.09
N GLY A 141 8.67 0.83 8.99
CA GLY A 141 7.23 0.71 8.76
C GLY A 141 6.43 1.79 9.51
N GLU A 142 7.04 2.92 9.85
CA GLU A 142 6.36 4.01 10.58
C GLU A 142 5.02 4.37 9.91
N GLU A 143 3.93 4.29 10.70
CA GLU A 143 2.56 4.57 10.28
C GLU A 143 2.08 3.81 9.02
N MET A 144 2.73 2.70 8.63
CA MET A 144 2.46 2.04 7.33
C MET A 144 0.99 1.69 7.12
N PHE A 145 0.31 1.16 8.16
CA PHE A 145 -1.11 0.78 8.12
C PHE A 145 -1.95 1.65 9.06
N ARG A 146 -1.47 2.85 9.42
CA ARG A 146 -2.20 3.74 10.32
C ARG A 146 -3.52 4.21 9.69
N ASP A 147 -4.59 4.21 10.47
CA ASP A 147 -5.93 4.65 10.06
C ASP A 147 -6.53 3.85 8.86
N THR A 148 -6.25 2.54 8.75
CA THR A 148 -6.93 1.62 7.79
C THR A 148 -8.22 0.99 8.33
N TYR A 149 -8.64 1.36 9.55
CA TYR A 149 -9.93 1.10 10.24
C TYR A 149 -10.37 -0.35 10.43
N SER A 150 -10.48 -1.14 9.36
CA SER A 150 -11.04 -2.50 9.39
C SER A 150 -10.09 -3.55 8.82
N MET A 151 -8.81 -3.20 8.67
CA MET A 151 -7.80 -4.10 8.12
C MET A 151 -7.63 -5.36 8.99
N VAL A 152 -7.82 -6.52 8.37
CA VAL A 152 -7.50 -7.84 8.93
C VAL A 152 -6.04 -8.14 8.62
N LEU A 153 -5.30 -8.58 9.64
CA LEU A 153 -3.92 -9.05 9.49
C LEU A 153 -3.93 -10.50 9.03
N ASN A 154 -3.26 -10.81 7.92
CA ASN A 154 -3.20 -12.18 7.39
C ASN A 154 -2.19 -13.06 8.15
N ASP A 155 -2.41 -14.37 8.14
CA ASP A 155 -1.58 -15.36 8.85
C ASP A 155 -0.13 -15.44 8.36
N GLY A 156 0.21 -14.88 7.20
CA GLY A 156 1.57 -14.82 6.68
C GLY A 156 2.38 -13.61 7.15
N LEU A 157 1.72 -12.58 7.69
CA LEU A 157 2.32 -11.26 7.88
C LEU A 157 3.49 -11.30 8.89
N ASN A 158 4.69 -11.01 8.41
CA ASN A 158 5.92 -11.04 9.21
C ASN A 158 6.84 -9.83 8.93
N PHE A 159 7.67 -9.48 9.91
CA PHE A 159 8.55 -8.31 9.87
C PHE A 159 9.92 -8.60 10.52
N PRO A 160 10.73 -9.51 9.96
CA PRO A 160 11.95 -9.99 10.62
C PRO A 160 13.01 -8.91 10.83
N LEU A 161 13.12 -7.94 9.91
CA LEU A 161 14.12 -6.87 9.94
C LEU A 161 13.59 -5.51 10.42
N LEU A 162 12.32 -5.45 10.85
CA LEU A 162 11.69 -4.18 11.19
C LEU A 162 12.28 -3.59 12.47
N GLN A 163 12.78 -2.36 12.36
CA GLN A 163 13.38 -1.61 13.46
C GLN A 163 12.42 -0.53 13.98
N ASN A 164 11.69 0.13 13.09
CA ASN A 164 10.74 1.19 13.45
C ASN A 164 9.30 0.79 13.09
N ALA A 165 8.52 0.48 14.13
CA ALA A 165 7.08 0.17 14.07
C ALA A 165 6.20 1.26 14.72
N ASN A 166 6.69 2.51 14.82
CA ASN A 166 5.91 3.59 15.41
C ASN A 166 4.56 3.72 14.70
N SER A 167 3.47 3.60 15.46
CA SER A 167 2.08 3.65 14.96
C SER A 167 1.78 2.71 13.78
N LEU A 168 2.54 1.61 13.61
CA LEU A 168 2.44 0.70 12.47
C LEU A 168 1.01 0.22 12.20
N PHE A 169 0.36 -0.30 13.24
CA PHE A 169 -1.01 -0.82 13.26
C PHE A 169 -1.90 0.02 14.17
N ARG A 170 -1.83 1.35 14.07
CA ARG A 170 -2.81 2.25 14.69
C ARG A 170 -4.10 2.25 13.86
N LEU A 171 -4.86 1.15 13.94
CA LEU A 171 -5.92 0.84 12.98
C LEU A 171 -7.20 1.65 13.23
N ARG A 172 -7.54 1.96 14.49
CA ARG A 172 -8.84 2.55 14.89
C ARG A 172 -10.02 1.61 14.69
N THR A 173 -9.83 0.33 15.00
CA THR A 173 -10.85 -0.71 14.79
C THR A 173 -11.97 -0.61 15.83
N THR A 174 -13.19 -0.88 15.40
CA THR A 174 -14.37 -1.04 16.28
C THR A 174 -14.65 -2.50 16.62
N VAL A 175 -14.00 -3.42 15.90
CA VAL A 175 -14.03 -4.87 16.14
C VAL A 175 -12.63 -5.36 16.53
N PRO A 176 -12.54 -6.41 17.37
CA PRO A 176 -11.25 -6.99 17.73
C PRO A 176 -10.49 -7.49 16.49
N VAL A 177 -9.22 -7.11 16.38
CA VAL A 177 -8.29 -7.61 15.38
C VAL A 177 -7.60 -8.86 15.90
N ASN A 178 -7.55 -9.89 15.06
CA ASN A 178 -6.78 -11.10 15.32
C ASN A 178 -5.30 -10.82 15.03
N ILE A 179 -4.43 -11.15 15.98
CA ILE A 179 -2.99 -11.06 15.79
C ILE A 179 -2.49 -12.43 15.32
N PRO A 180 -1.90 -12.55 14.13
CA PRO A 180 -1.45 -13.86 13.62
C PRO A 180 -0.19 -14.31 14.37
N ASP A 181 -0.05 -15.63 14.58
CA ASP A 181 1.06 -16.20 15.36
C ASP A 181 2.42 -16.01 14.66
N SER A 182 2.40 -15.77 13.34
CA SER A 182 3.58 -15.44 12.52
C SER A 182 4.06 -13.99 12.72
N LEU A 183 3.29 -13.13 13.39
CA LEU A 183 3.62 -11.72 13.60
C LEU A 183 4.70 -11.59 14.66
N VAL A 184 5.94 -11.86 14.25
CA VAL A 184 7.14 -11.74 15.09
C VAL A 184 7.92 -10.50 14.70
N PHE A 185 8.34 -9.77 15.73
CA PHE A 185 9.15 -8.57 15.62
C PHE A 185 10.59 -8.84 16.04
N GLY A 186 11.43 -9.31 15.11
CA GLY A 186 12.77 -9.81 15.43
C GLY A 186 13.82 -8.73 15.71
N SER A 187 13.63 -7.50 15.23
CA SER A 187 14.67 -6.46 15.19
C SER A 187 14.21 -5.09 15.72
N LEU A 188 13.09 -5.02 16.44
CA LEU A 188 12.50 -3.74 16.84
C LEU A 188 13.40 -2.93 17.77
N THR A 189 13.57 -1.65 17.43
CA THR A 189 14.20 -0.64 18.29
C THR A 189 13.19 0.40 18.78
N THR A 190 12.15 0.68 17.99
CA THR A 190 11.08 1.62 18.34
C THR A 190 9.71 1.10 17.88
N ALA A 191 8.72 1.18 18.77
CA ALA A 191 7.35 0.71 18.51
C ALA A 191 6.31 1.57 19.24
N ASN A 192 6.57 2.87 19.34
CA ASN A 192 5.69 3.80 20.04
C ASN A 192 4.30 3.77 19.41
N GLN A 193 3.28 3.48 20.22
CA GLN A 193 1.89 3.43 19.77
C GLN A 193 1.63 2.44 18.62
N ALA A 194 2.45 1.39 18.46
CA ALA A 194 2.35 0.45 17.34
C ALA A 194 0.93 -0.12 17.14
N PHE A 195 0.20 -0.38 18.24
CA PHE A 195 -1.20 -0.85 18.22
C PHE A 195 -2.16 0.11 18.94
N TYR A 196 -1.82 1.40 19.05
CA TYR A 196 -2.69 2.36 19.74
C TYR A 196 -4.04 2.52 19.03
N ASN A 197 -5.14 2.59 19.78
CA ASN A 197 -6.52 2.56 19.25
C ASN A 197 -6.82 1.34 18.35
N THR A 198 -6.16 0.20 18.59
CA THR A 198 -6.51 -1.07 17.96
C THR A 198 -7.18 -1.95 18.99
N LEU A 199 -8.44 -2.30 18.75
CA LEU A 199 -9.18 -3.21 19.61
C LEU A 199 -8.63 -4.62 19.41
N MET A 200 -8.26 -5.29 20.49
CA MET A 200 -7.73 -6.67 20.49
C MET A 200 -8.42 -7.49 21.56
N SER A 201 -8.51 -8.80 21.34
CA SER A 201 -8.91 -9.73 22.40
C SER A 201 -7.78 -9.86 23.44
N VAL A 202 -8.09 -10.42 24.62
CA VAL A 202 -7.06 -10.72 25.63
C VAL A 202 -6.04 -11.73 25.09
N ALA A 203 -6.51 -12.74 24.34
CA ALA A 203 -5.64 -13.76 23.75
C ALA A 203 -4.66 -13.14 22.74
N ASP A 204 -5.13 -12.21 21.91
CA ASP A 204 -4.28 -11.53 20.93
C ASP A 204 -3.30 -10.55 21.57
N TYR A 205 -3.73 -9.85 22.63
CA TYR A 205 -2.81 -9.01 23.41
C TYR A 205 -1.68 -9.84 24.02
N SER A 206 -1.97 -11.03 24.53
CA SER A 206 -0.95 -11.94 25.09
C SER A 206 0.09 -12.38 24.07
N LYS A 207 -0.23 -12.45 22.77
CA LYS A 207 0.73 -12.76 21.70
C LYS A 207 1.78 -11.66 21.50
N LEU A 208 1.45 -10.42 21.86
CA LEU A 208 2.34 -9.26 21.72
C LEU A 208 3.23 -9.04 22.95
N LEU A 209 2.92 -9.70 24.07
CA LEU A 209 3.77 -9.70 25.24
C LEU A 209 4.94 -10.65 24.98
N ILE A 210 6.15 -10.10 24.86
CA ILE A 210 7.36 -10.92 24.87
C ILE A 210 7.40 -11.63 26.24
N ASN A 211 7.51 -12.95 26.25
CA ASN A 211 7.96 -13.66 27.45
C ASN A 211 9.39 -13.19 27.73
N VAL A 212 9.53 -12.22 28.63
CA VAL A 212 10.81 -11.73 29.14
C VAL A 212 11.46 -12.80 30.00
#